data_AF-A0A2H0BXJ4-F1
#
_entry.id   AF-A0A2H0BXJ4-F1
#
_cell.length_a   1.000
_cell.length_b   1.000
_cell.length_c   1.000
_cell.angle_alpha   90.00
_cell.angle_beta   90.00
_cell.angle_gamma   90.00
#
_symmetry.space_group_name_H-M   'P 1'
#
loop_
_entity.id
_entity.type
_entity.pdbx_description
1 polymer ?
#
loop_
_entity_poly.entity_id
_entity_poly.type
_entity_poly.pdbx_seq_one_letter_code
_entity_poly.pdbx_strand_id
1 'polypeptide(L)'
;MKNVIIGLTTFVLLLTINSSVFAQEDMEDKIGAPEASITAEYKLPYPGMLPDSPFYKLKTLRDKIVLGLISDHNKKAAKYLEMADKQLYSALKVAEKGNVPLALHTAFKGEHNMTLLVDNLRAVLYSGGDMDFKVISQAHQASAKHQELLQGMMGRGQENEKEQFAVIMEFSTRNNNQLSKLEEEATYSADLLMDEFPDQPTQ
;
A
#
# COMPACT_ATOMS: atom_id res chain seq x y z
N MET A 1 -38.00 22.28 -0.07
CA MET A 1 -36.89 21.93 -1.01
C MET A 1 -35.70 22.88 -0.90
N LYS A 2 -35.90 24.19 -0.71
CA LYS A 2 -34.81 25.19 -0.57
C LYS A 2 -33.84 24.91 0.60
N ASN A 3 -34.35 24.44 1.74
CA ASN A 3 -33.52 24.14 2.93
C ASN A 3 -32.69 22.84 2.80
N VAL A 4 -33.09 21.93 1.89
CA VAL A 4 -32.34 20.70 1.60
C VAL A 4 -31.17 20.98 0.66
N ILE A 5 -31.36 21.90 -0.29
CA ILE A 5 -30.31 22.36 -1.22
C ILE A 5 -29.24 23.17 -0.47
N ILE A 6 -29.66 23.98 0.52
CA ILE A 6 -28.74 24.71 1.39
C ILE A 6 -27.92 23.73 2.24
N GLY A 7 -28.55 22.71 2.82
CA GLY A 7 -27.84 21.66 3.57
C GLY A 7 -26.78 20.92 2.73
N LEU A 8 -27.11 20.54 1.49
CA LEU A 8 -26.20 19.85 0.58
C LEU A 8 -25.01 20.73 0.14
N THR A 9 -25.23 22.03 -0.06
CA THR A 9 -24.17 22.98 -0.44
C THR A 9 -23.22 23.29 0.72
N THR A 10 -23.71 23.37 1.97
CA THR A 10 -22.82 23.49 3.16
C THR A 10 -21.98 22.23 3.42
N PHE A 11 -22.49 21.03 3.12
CA PHE A 11 -21.73 19.79 3.29
C PHE A 11 -20.59 19.65 2.27
N VAL A 12 -20.76 20.17 1.06
CA VAL A 12 -19.73 20.17 0.01
C VAL A 12 -18.61 21.18 0.30
N LEU A 13 -18.91 22.30 0.97
CA LEU A 13 -17.90 23.32 1.29
C LEU A 13 -16.96 22.92 2.45
N LEU A 14 -17.36 21.97 3.30
CA LEU A 14 -16.54 21.47 4.41
C LEU A 14 -15.51 20.40 3.99
N LEU A 15 -15.55 19.91 2.75
CA LEU A 15 -14.63 18.89 2.23
C LEU A 15 -13.37 19.45 1.55
N THR A 16 -13.25 20.77 1.38
CA THR A 16 -12.17 21.39 0.58
C THR A 16 -11.01 22.00 1.38
N ILE A 17 -10.99 21.89 2.71
CA ILE A 17 -9.89 22.44 3.53
C ILE A 17 -8.81 21.37 3.78
N ASN A 18 -8.14 20.91 2.72
CA ASN A 18 -6.83 20.26 2.87
C ASN A 18 -5.77 21.36 2.87
N SER A 19 -5.52 21.94 4.04
CA SER A 19 -4.34 22.81 4.20
C SER A 19 -3.13 21.90 4.30
N SER A 20 -2.36 21.78 3.22
CA SER A 20 -1.00 21.24 3.29
C SER A 20 -0.16 22.21 4.12
N VAL A 21 0.03 21.91 5.39
CA VAL A 21 1.02 22.60 6.23
C VAL A 21 2.39 22.11 5.79
N PHE A 22 3.14 22.98 5.12
CA PHE A 22 4.53 22.76 4.78
C PHE A 22 5.37 23.23 5.97
N ALA A 23 5.78 22.29 6.83
CA ALA A 23 6.81 22.56 7.82
C ALA A 23 8.16 22.46 7.10
N GLN A 24 8.84 23.59 6.95
CA GLN A 24 10.22 23.67 6.46
C GLN A 24 11.13 23.64 7.68
N GLU A 25 11.83 22.53 7.90
CA GLU A 25 12.98 22.47 8.80
C GLU A 25 14.25 22.78 8.01
N ASP A 26 15.09 23.65 8.57
CA ASP A 26 16.32 24.16 7.97
C ASP A 26 17.31 23.01 7.67
N MET A 27 17.90 23.09 6.48
CA MET A 27 18.97 22.18 6.04
C MET A 27 20.29 22.62 6.68
N GLU A 28 20.93 21.73 7.42
CA GLU A 28 22.36 21.80 7.68
C GLU A 28 23.07 20.77 6.79
N ASP A 29 23.94 21.32 5.95
CA ASP A 29 24.72 20.65 4.92
C ASP A 29 25.75 19.68 5.52
N LYS A 30 25.75 18.43 5.04
CA LYS A 30 26.97 17.62 4.92
C LYS A 30 26.94 16.75 3.66
N ILE A 31 27.63 17.24 2.63
CA ILE A 31 28.06 16.46 1.46
C ILE A 31 29.06 15.36 1.88
N GLY A 32 28.79 14.14 1.41
CA GLY A 32 29.75 13.03 1.39
C GLY A 32 29.22 11.76 0.70
N ALA A 33 29.51 11.65 -0.61
CA ALA A 33 29.66 10.45 -1.48
C ALA A 33 28.63 9.28 -1.44
N PRO A 34 28.38 8.60 -2.58
CA PRO A 34 27.24 7.72 -2.74
C PRO A 34 27.53 6.31 -2.21
N GLU A 35 26.81 5.93 -1.16
CA GLU A 35 26.54 4.53 -0.86
C GLU A 35 25.03 4.33 -0.84
N ALA A 36 24.57 3.39 -1.65
CA ALA A 36 23.21 2.88 -1.61
C ALA A 36 22.97 2.21 -0.24
N SER A 37 22.58 3.01 0.74
CA SER A 37 22.01 2.54 2.00
C SER A 37 20.50 2.50 1.85
N ILE A 38 19.98 1.37 1.38
CA ILE A 38 18.56 1.05 1.49
C ILE A 38 18.28 0.62 2.92
N THR A 39 18.32 1.56 3.87
CA THR A 39 17.66 1.44 5.18
C THR A 39 17.09 2.79 5.61
N ALA A 40 16.43 3.48 4.68
CA ALA A 40 15.42 4.45 5.09
C ALA A 40 14.24 3.64 5.68
N GLU A 41 13.99 3.79 6.99
CA GLU A 41 12.90 3.13 7.68
C GLU A 41 11.56 3.44 6.97
N TYR A 42 10.98 2.44 6.29
CA TYR A 42 9.76 2.64 5.51
C TYR A 42 8.62 3.11 6.41
N LYS A 43 8.18 4.35 6.22
CA LYS A 43 7.18 4.99 7.06
C LYS A 43 5.77 4.69 6.56
N LEU A 44 5.06 3.85 7.31
CA LEU A 44 3.66 3.54 7.02
C LEU A 44 2.76 4.78 7.19
N PRO A 45 1.84 5.06 6.24
CA PRO A 45 0.81 6.07 6.40
C PRO A 45 -0.10 5.77 7.60
N TYR A 46 -0.40 6.80 8.39
CA TYR A 46 -1.31 6.65 9.52
C TYR A 46 -2.71 6.18 9.05
N PRO A 47 -3.32 5.17 9.69
CA PRO A 47 -4.57 4.56 9.23
C PRO A 47 -5.78 5.47 9.39
N GLY A 48 -5.69 6.48 10.25
CA GLY A 48 -6.81 7.34 10.64
C GLY A 48 -7.82 6.56 11.44
N MET A 49 -8.90 6.12 10.78
CA MET A 49 -10.02 5.44 11.41
C MET A 49 -9.77 3.94 11.51
N LEU A 50 -9.74 3.44 12.75
CA LEU A 50 -9.50 2.03 13.06
C LEU A 50 -10.77 1.15 12.86
N PRO A 51 -10.59 -0.17 12.64
CA PRO A 51 -11.68 -1.09 12.35
C PRO A 51 -12.60 -1.39 13.55
N ASP A 52 -12.24 -0.94 14.75
CA ASP A 52 -13.07 -0.98 15.96
C ASP A 52 -14.13 0.13 16.01
N SER A 53 -14.07 1.12 15.11
CA SER A 53 -14.97 2.26 15.11
C SER A 53 -16.26 2.03 14.29
N PRO A 54 -17.42 2.62 14.71
CA PRO A 54 -18.69 2.49 13.99
C PRO A 54 -18.65 3.02 12.54
N PHE A 55 -17.87 4.07 12.31
CA PHE A 55 -17.77 4.74 11.01
C PHE A 55 -16.82 4.03 10.04
N TYR A 56 -16.10 2.98 10.47
CA TYR A 56 -15.18 2.24 9.61
C TYR A 56 -15.88 1.65 8.37
N LYS A 57 -17.15 1.28 8.51
CA LYS A 57 -17.98 0.81 7.38
C LYS A 57 -18.14 1.88 6.29
N LEU A 58 -18.31 3.15 6.68
CA LEU A 58 -18.40 4.25 5.73
C LEU A 58 -17.06 4.48 5.00
N LYS A 59 -15.95 4.43 5.74
CA LYS A 59 -14.61 4.49 5.16
C LYS A 59 -14.40 3.38 4.12
N THR A 60 -14.68 2.13 4.48
CA THR A 60 -14.50 1.00 3.57
C THR A 60 -15.39 1.08 2.33
N LEU A 61 -16.62 1.62 2.46
CA LEU A 61 -17.47 1.90 1.31
C LEU A 61 -16.84 2.95 0.38
N ARG A 62 -16.35 4.05 0.94
CA ARG A 62 -15.65 5.11 0.18
C ARG A 62 -14.43 4.54 -0.55
N ASP A 63 -13.62 3.73 0.11
CA ASP A 63 -12.43 3.13 -0.50
C ASP A 63 -12.81 2.18 -1.66
N LYS A 64 -13.89 1.41 -1.54
CA LYS A 64 -14.42 0.58 -2.63
C LYS A 64 -14.91 1.40 -3.83
N ILE A 65 -15.61 2.51 -3.58
CA ILE A 65 -16.05 3.42 -4.65
C ILE A 65 -14.84 3.97 -5.39
N VAL A 66 -13.82 4.45 -4.65
CA VAL A 66 -12.59 4.97 -5.26
C VAL A 66 -11.91 3.89 -6.12
N LEU A 67 -11.75 2.66 -5.61
CA LEU A 67 -11.17 1.55 -6.39
C LEU A 67 -11.96 1.24 -7.67
N GLY A 68 -13.30 1.30 -7.61
CA GLY A 68 -14.17 1.07 -8.77
C GLY A 68 -14.07 2.15 -9.83
N LEU A 69 -13.66 3.37 -9.46
CA LEU A 69 -13.48 4.50 -10.39
C LEU A 69 -12.09 4.55 -11.03
N ILE A 70 -11.11 3.81 -10.49
CA ILE A 70 -9.77 3.74 -11.08
C ILE A 70 -9.77 2.69 -12.18
N SER A 71 -9.65 3.12 -13.44
CA SER A 71 -9.53 2.19 -14.58
C SER A 71 -8.08 1.75 -14.83
N ASP A 72 -7.13 2.66 -14.59
CA ASP A 72 -5.70 2.44 -14.81
C ASP A 72 -5.11 1.45 -13.80
N HIS A 73 -4.42 0.41 -14.30
CA HIS A 73 -3.89 -0.67 -13.47
C HIS A 73 -2.69 -0.23 -12.59
N ASN A 74 -1.81 0.65 -13.06
CA ASN A 74 -0.71 1.20 -12.24
C ASN A 74 -1.26 2.01 -11.07
N LYS A 75 -2.22 2.91 -11.33
CA LYS A 75 -2.89 3.71 -10.29
C LYS A 75 -3.67 2.82 -9.32
N LYS A 76 -4.28 1.74 -9.82
CA LYS A 76 -4.99 0.79 -8.97
C LYS A 76 -4.04 -0.02 -8.09
N ALA A 77 -2.88 -0.43 -8.62
CA ALA A 77 -1.82 -1.08 -7.84
C ALA A 77 -1.30 -0.14 -6.73
N ALA A 78 -1.00 1.12 -7.04
CA ALA A 78 -0.61 2.12 -6.05
C ALA A 78 -1.69 2.32 -4.97
N LYS A 79 -2.99 2.28 -5.35
CA LYS A 79 -4.09 2.40 -4.40
C LYS A 79 -4.18 1.18 -3.47
N TYR A 80 -3.96 -0.01 -4.00
CA TYR A 80 -3.90 -1.23 -3.18
C TYR A 80 -2.72 -1.21 -2.21
N LEU A 81 -1.55 -0.70 -2.61
CA LEU A 81 -0.40 -0.49 -1.72
C LEU A 81 -0.79 0.38 -0.51
N GLU A 82 -1.38 1.55 -0.78
CA GLU A 82 -1.83 2.47 0.27
C GLU A 82 -2.83 1.81 1.23
N MET A 83 -3.71 0.96 0.70
CA MET A 83 -4.69 0.23 1.51
C MET A 83 -4.05 -0.87 2.35
N ALA A 84 -3.08 -1.61 1.80
CA ALA A 84 -2.32 -2.62 2.51
C ALA A 84 -1.59 -2.01 3.72
N ASP A 85 -0.82 -0.93 3.48
CA ASP A 85 -0.09 -0.22 4.53
C ASP A 85 -0.98 0.23 5.68
N LYS A 86 -2.10 0.89 5.35
CA LYS A 86 -3.05 1.38 6.35
C LYS A 86 -3.67 0.24 7.14
N GLN A 87 -3.93 -0.90 6.50
CA GLN A 87 -4.54 -2.04 7.15
C GLN A 87 -3.56 -2.76 8.07
N LEU A 88 -2.31 -2.96 7.67
CA LEU A 88 -1.29 -3.54 8.55
C LEU A 88 -1.01 -2.62 9.75
N TYR A 89 -0.94 -1.31 9.54
CA TYR A 89 -0.77 -0.39 10.66
C TYR A 89 -2.01 -0.35 11.58
N SER A 90 -3.22 -0.44 11.01
CA SER A 90 -4.46 -0.59 11.79
C SER A 90 -4.47 -1.87 12.61
N ALA A 91 -4.03 -2.99 12.02
CA ALA A 91 -3.95 -4.27 12.69
C ALA A 91 -3.03 -4.18 13.91
N LEU A 92 -1.87 -3.56 13.77
CA LEU A 92 -0.97 -3.29 14.90
C LEU A 92 -1.68 -2.49 16.00
N LYS A 93 -2.35 -1.39 15.65
CA LYS A 93 -3.04 -0.55 16.63
C LYS A 93 -4.18 -1.27 17.36
N VAL A 94 -4.82 -2.22 16.71
CA VAL A 94 -5.89 -3.02 17.32
C VAL A 94 -5.31 -4.16 18.17
N ALA A 95 -4.20 -4.76 17.75
CA ALA A 95 -3.46 -5.75 18.53
C ALA A 95 -2.88 -5.11 19.82
N GLU A 96 -2.35 -3.89 19.74
CA GLU A 96 -1.89 -3.10 20.89
C GLU A 96 -3.01 -2.85 21.92
N LYS A 97 -4.26 -2.79 21.47
CA LYS A 97 -5.45 -2.67 22.35
C LYS A 97 -5.94 -4.04 22.89
N GLY A 98 -5.26 -5.13 22.56
CA GLY A 98 -5.60 -6.49 23.00
C GLY A 98 -6.67 -7.20 22.17
N ASN A 99 -7.16 -6.61 21.07
CA ASN A 99 -8.13 -7.26 20.19
C ASN A 99 -7.43 -8.01 19.05
N VAL A 100 -6.75 -9.10 19.42
CA VAL A 100 -5.98 -9.93 18.49
C VAL A 100 -6.83 -10.53 17.36
N PRO A 101 -8.07 -11.03 17.60
CA PRO A 101 -8.91 -11.54 16.52
C PRO A 101 -9.23 -10.49 15.44
N LEU A 102 -9.51 -9.25 15.84
CA LEU A 102 -9.74 -8.16 14.89
C LEU A 102 -8.45 -7.75 14.17
N ALA A 103 -7.30 -7.80 14.86
CA ALA A 103 -6.00 -7.56 14.26
C ALA A 103 -5.68 -8.60 13.17
N LEU A 104 -5.88 -9.90 13.43
CA LEU A 104 -5.70 -10.97 12.45
C LEU A 104 -6.51 -10.72 11.17
N HIS A 105 -7.82 -10.48 11.33
CA HIS A 105 -8.69 -10.21 10.19
C HIS A 105 -8.29 -8.93 9.43
N THR A 106 -7.79 -7.91 10.13
CA THR A 106 -7.34 -6.66 9.50
C THR A 106 -6.01 -6.83 8.77
N ALA A 107 -5.07 -7.58 9.35
CA ALA A 107 -3.78 -7.91 8.74
C ALA A 107 -3.97 -8.77 7.48
N PHE A 108 -4.83 -9.78 7.54
CA PHE A 108 -5.16 -10.62 6.39
C PHE A 108 -5.71 -9.79 5.22
N LYS A 109 -6.59 -8.82 5.50
CA LYS A 109 -7.08 -7.89 4.46
C LYS A 109 -5.98 -7.04 3.85
N GLY A 110 -5.02 -6.61 4.67
CA GLY A 110 -3.90 -5.81 4.20
C GLY A 110 -3.05 -6.60 3.21
N GLU A 111 -2.67 -7.81 3.57
CA GLU A 111 -1.92 -8.71 2.68
C GLU A 111 -2.73 -9.13 1.44
N HIS A 112 -4.05 -9.25 1.56
CA HIS A 112 -4.89 -9.46 0.38
C HIS A 112 -4.82 -8.28 -0.61
N ASN A 113 -4.70 -7.03 -0.13
CA ASN A 113 -4.46 -5.91 -1.02
C ASN A 113 -3.08 -5.98 -1.69
N MET A 114 -2.05 -6.53 -1.01
CA MET A 114 -0.75 -6.78 -1.66
C MET A 114 -0.88 -7.79 -2.81
N THR A 115 -1.72 -8.83 -2.67
CA THR A 115 -2.03 -9.72 -3.80
C THR A 115 -2.71 -8.98 -4.95
N LEU A 116 -3.71 -8.15 -4.65
CA LEU A 116 -4.42 -7.37 -5.67
C LEU A 116 -3.51 -6.34 -6.36
N LEU A 117 -2.54 -5.78 -5.63
CA LEU A 117 -1.47 -4.95 -6.19
C LEU A 117 -0.69 -5.75 -7.23
N VAL A 118 -0.17 -6.92 -6.88
CA VAL A 118 0.61 -7.78 -7.78
C VAL A 118 -0.21 -8.16 -9.01
N ASP A 119 -1.49 -8.51 -8.84
CA ASP A 119 -2.37 -8.85 -9.95
C ASP A 119 -2.59 -7.68 -10.92
N ASN A 120 -2.65 -6.45 -10.42
CA ASN A 120 -2.77 -5.26 -11.28
C ASN A 120 -1.48 -4.95 -12.03
N LEU A 121 -0.32 -5.05 -11.37
CA LEU A 121 0.97 -4.89 -12.06
C LEU A 121 1.15 -5.97 -13.14
N ARG A 122 0.76 -7.21 -12.86
CA ARG A 122 0.76 -8.29 -13.86
C ARG A 122 -0.10 -7.96 -15.08
N ALA A 123 -1.27 -7.35 -14.85
CA ALA A 123 -2.13 -6.90 -15.94
C ALA A 123 -1.47 -5.81 -16.79
N VAL A 124 -0.73 -4.89 -16.17
CA VAL A 124 0.07 -3.88 -16.90
C VAL A 124 1.09 -4.57 -17.80
N LEU A 125 1.94 -5.44 -17.23
CA LEU A 125 2.99 -6.14 -17.97
C LEU A 125 2.44 -6.91 -19.18
N TYR A 126 1.43 -7.75 -18.97
CA TYR A 126 0.89 -8.58 -20.07
C TYR A 126 -0.01 -7.82 -21.05
N SER A 127 -0.39 -6.58 -20.74
CA SER A 127 -1.01 -5.68 -21.71
C SER A 127 0.02 -4.93 -22.57
N GLY A 128 1.32 -5.14 -22.33
CA GLY A 128 2.41 -4.40 -22.97
C GLY A 128 2.51 -2.96 -22.47
N GLY A 129 1.96 -2.67 -21.30
CA GLY A 129 2.04 -1.34 -20.69
C GLY A 129 3.31 -1.17 -19.85
N ASP A 130 3.73 0.08 -19.67
CA ASP A 130 4.88 0.41 -18.84
C ASP A 130 4.52 0.29 -17.36
N MET A 131 5.25 -0.54 -16.62
CA MET A 131 5.07 -0.67 -15.19
C MET A 131 5.66 0.50 -14.43
N ASP A 132 4.95 0.94 -13.40
CA ASP A 132 5.46 1.94 -12.46
C ASP A 132 6.46 1.30 -11.48
N PHE A 133 7.74 1.31 -11.83
CA PHE A 133 8.83 0.77 -10.99
C PHE A 133 8.95 1.46 -9.63
N LYS A 134 8.44 2.69 -9.48
CA LYS A 134 8.37 3.33 -8.16
C LYS A 134 7.40 2.58 -7.25
N VAL A 135 6.23 2.18 -7.77
CA VAL A 135 5.25 1.38 -7.00
C VAL A 135 5.84 0.02 -6.64
N ILE A 136 6.57 -0.62 -7.55
CA ILE A 136 7.26 -1.91 -7.30
C ILE A 136 8.28 -1.76 -6.17
N SER A 137 9.17 -0.76 -6.26
CA SER A 137 10.17 -0.49 -5.23
C SER A 137 9.54 -0.20 -3.87
N GLN A 138 8.47 0.60 -3.83
CA GLN A 138 7.73 0.88 -2.60
C GLN A 138 7.03 -0.36 -2.05
N ALA A 139 6.53 -1.26 -2.91
CA ALA A 139 5.87 -2.48 -2.49
C ALA A 139 6.85 -3.48 -1.85
N HIS A 140 8.11 -3.58 -2.32
CA HIS A 140 9.14 -4.37 -1.62
C HIS A 140 9.43 -3.84 -0.21
N GLN A 141 9.58 -2.52 -0.09
CA GLN A 141 9.80 -1.87 1.20
C GLN A 141 8.60 -2.05 2.15
N ALA A 142 7.39 -1.94 1.61
CA ALA A 142 6.15 -2.19 2.33
C ALA A 142 6.07 -3.64 2.81
N SER A 143 6.33 -4.63 1.94
CA SER A 143 6.34 -6.05 2.31
C SER A 143 7.29 -6.33 3.47
N ALA A 144 8.52 -5.81 3.42
CA ALA A 144 9.48 -5.96 4.52
C ALA A 144 8.94 -5.37 5.83
N LYS A 145 8.33 -4.18 5.77
CA LYS A 145 7.72 -3.56 6.95
C LYS A 145 6.48 -4.31 7.44
N HIS A 146 5.66 -4.85 6.55
CA HIS A 146 4.47 -5.63 6.90
C HIS A 146 4.87 -6.91 7.65
N GLN A 147 5.92 -7.60 7.17
CA GLN A 147 6.49 -8.78 7.82
C GLN A 147 7.03 -8.44 9.22
N GLU A 148 7.73 -7.33 9.38
CA GLU A 148 8.16 -6.84 10.70
C GLU A 148 6.97 -6.63 11.64
N LEU A 149 5.91 -5.96 11.17
CA LEU A 149 4.70 -5.72 11.97
C LEU A 149 3.97 -7.02 12.34
N LEU A 150 3.84 -7.95 11.39
CA LEU A 150 3.23 -9.26 11.60
C LEU A 150 3.99 -10.05 12.68
N GLN A 151 5.33 -10.03 12.63
CA GLN A 151 6.16 -10.66 13.66
C GLN A 151 5.95 -10.01 15.03
N GLY A 152 5.87 -8.68 15.09
CA GLY A 152 5.58 -7.95 16.33
C GLY A 152 4.20 -8.27 16.90
N MET A 153 3.19 -8.43 16.05
CA MET A 153 1.82 -8.80 16.47
C MET A 153 1.71 -10.26 16.91
N MET A 154 2.46 -11.17 16.30
CA MET A 154 2.48 -12.59 16.67
C MET A 154 2.80 -12.80 18.15
N GLY A 155 3.73 -12.01 18.71
CA GLY A 155 4.08 -12.06 20.13
C GLY A 155 2.96 -11.68 21.11
N ARG A 156 1.80 -11.21 20.62
CA ARG A 156 0.65 -10.76 21.42
C ARG A 156 -0.50 -11.75 21.46
N GLY A 157 -0.47 -12.76 20.59
CA GLY A 157 -1.54 -13.75 20.47
C GLY A 157 -1.33 -15.00 21.31
N GLN A 158 -2.40 -15.76 21.52
CA GLN A 158 -2.36 -17.15 21.99
C GLN A 158 -1.83 -18.07 20.89
N GLU A 159 -1.57 -19.34 21.20
CA GLU A 159 -0.92 -20.25 20.25
C GLU A 159 -1.66 -20.37 18.90
N ASN A 160 -2.98 -20.55 18.93
CA ASN A 160 -3.80 -20.60 17.74
C ASN A 160 -3.80 -19.28 16.94
N GLU A 161 -3.59 -18.14 17.60
CA GLU A 161 -3.51 -16.82 16.94
C GLU A 161 -2.12 -16.59 16.35
N LYS A 162 -1.07 -17.10 16.99
CA LYS A 162 0.29 -17.10 16.44
C LYS A 162 0.37 -17.90 15.15
N GLU A 163 -0.22 -19.08 15.13
CA GLU A 163 -0.32 -19.91 13.94
C GLU A 163 -1.04 -19.17 12.80
N GLN A 164 -2.13 -18.45 13.10
CA GLN A 164 -2.82 -17.65 12.09
C GLN A 164 -1.98 -16.47 11.59
N PHE A 165 -1.21 -15.79 12.45
CA PHE A 165 -0.25 -14.79 12.00
C PHE A 165 0.86 -15.39 11.15
N ALA A 166 1.30 -16.62 11.43
CA ALA A 166 2.30 -17.31 10.62
C ALA A 166 1.76 -17.61 9.22
N VAL A 167 0.50 -18.00 9.09
CA VAL A 167 -0.17 -18.14 7.78
C VAL A 167 -0.22 -16.81 7.02
N ILE A 168 -0.51 -15.70 7.70
CA ILE A 168 -0.50 -14.37 7.07
C ILE A 168 0.94 -13.98 6.65
N MET A 169 1.95 -14.31 7.46
CA MET A 169 3.36 -14.10 7.12
C MET A 169 3.77 -14.87 5.86
N GLU A 170 3.39 -16.15 5.75
CA GLU A 170 3.63 -16.94 4.53
C GLU A 170 2.97 -16.31 3.30
N PHE A 171 1.77 -15.76 3.47
CA PHE A 171 1.05 -15.07 2.41
C PHE A 171 1.76 -13.77 1.98
N SER A 172 2.27 -12.99 2.95
CA SER A 172 3.09 -11.80 2.69
C SER A 172 4.37 -12.14 1.91
N THR A 173 5.10 -13.18 2.35
CA THR A 173 6.29 -13.68 1.65
C THR A 173 5.96 -14.12 0.22
N ARG A 174 4.81 -14.80 0.02
CA ARG A 174 4.36 -15.20 -1.31
C ARG A 174 4.09 -13.99 -2.20
N ASN A 175 3.41 -12.97 -1.69
CA ASN A 175 3.16 -11.73 -2.45
C ASN A 175 4.48 -11.07 -2.88
N ASN A 176 5.44 -10.96 -1.98
CA ASN A 176 6.75 -10.36 -2.29
C ASN A 176 7.53 -11.17 -3.34
N ASN A 177 7.51 -12.50 -3.25
CA ASN A 177 8.16 -13.37 -4.23
C ASN A 177 7.51 -13.25 -5.62
N GLN A 178 6.18 -13.10 -5.69
CA GLN A 178 5.48 -12.87 -6.95
C GLN A 178 5.80 -11.49 -7.52
N LEU A 179 5.98 -10.47 -6.68
CA LEU A 179 6.42 -9.15 -7.08
C LEU A 179 7.83 -9.19 -7.68
N SER A 180 8.79 -9.86 -7.03
CA SER A 180 10.16 -10.02 -7.56
C SER A 180 10.17 -10.68 -8.94
N LYS A 181 9.41 -11.78 -9.11
CA LYS A 181 9.30 -12.45 -10.42
C LYS A 181 8.76 -11.52 -11.50
N LEU A 182 7.75 -10.73 -11.16
CA LEU A 182 7.16 -9.79 -12.10
C LEU A 182 8.14 -8.68 -12.49
N GLU A 183 8.94 -8.19 -11.56
CA GLU A 183 10.00 -7.20 -11.79
C GLU A 183 11.12 -7.76 -12.70
N GLU A 184 11.52 -9.01 -12.49
CA GLU A 184 12.48 -9.72 -13.35
C GLU A 184 11.94 -9.87 -14.78
N GLU A 185 10.70 -10.35 -14.94
CA GLU A 185 10.04 -10.50 -16.25
C GLU A 185 9.98 -9.18 -17.02
N ALA A 186 9.71 -8.08 -16.32
CA ALA A 186 9.62 -6.76 -16.91
C ALA A 186 10.95 -6.20 -17.37
N THR A 187 11.99 -6.39 -16.56
CA THR A 187 13.35 -5.95 -16.88
C THR A 187 13.86 -6.72 -18.10
N TYR A 188 13.66 -8.05 -18.12
CA TYR A 188 14.00 -8.88 -19.27
C TYR A 188 13.26 -8.48 -20.56
N SER A 189 11.97 -8.17 -20.45
CA SER A 189 11.17 -7.71 -21.59
C SER A 189 11.66 -6.37 -22.15
N ALA A 190 12.11 -5.47 -21.27
CA ALA A 190 12.68 -4.18 -21.68
C ALA A 190 14.04 -4.33 -22.38
N ASP A 191 14.91 -5.21 -21.86
CA ASP A 191 16.23 -5.48 -22.44
C ASP A 191 16.11 -6.10 -23.85
N LEU A 192 15.19 -7.05 -24.04
CA LEU A 192 14.89 -7.63 -25.36
C LEU A 192 14.48 -6.58 -26.40
N LEU A 193 13.65 -5.62 -26.01
CA LEU A 193 13.22 -4.54 -26.91
C LEU A 193 14.38 -3.61 -27.30
N MET A 194 15.32 -3.37 -26.39
CA MET A 194 16.53 -2.58 -26.67
C MET A 194 17.48 -3.29 -27.64
N ASP A 195 17.64 -4.61 -27.50
CA ASP A 195 18.48 -5.42 -28.39
C ASP A 195 17.89 -5.57 -29.81
N GLU A 196 16.55 -5.59 -29.93
CA GLU A 196 15.88 -5.74 -31.24
C GLU A 196 15.73 -4.40 -31.99
N PHE A 197 15.70 -3.26 -31.30
CA PHE A 197 15.52 -1.92 -31.90
C PHE A 197 16.46 -0.84 -31.31
N PRO A 198 17.78 -0.89 -31.63
CA PRO A 198 18.78 -0.03 -31.00
C PRO A 198 18.63 1.49 -31.27
N ASP A 199 17.84 1.89 -32.26
CA ASP A 199 17.75 3.28 -32.76
C ASP A 199 16.39 3.97 -32.52
N GLN A 200 15.49 3.41 -31.69
CA GLN A 200 14.22 4.09 -31.38
C GLN A 200 14.41 5.02 -30.15
N PRO A 201 14.25 6.35 -30.29
CA PRO A 201 14.31 7.25 -29.14
C PRO A 201 13.13 6.99 -28.20
N THR A 202 13.42 6.82 -26.90
CA THR A 202 12.42 6.81 -25.84
C THR A 202 11.63 8.12 -25.86
N GLN A 203 10.31 8.03 -26.07
CA GLN A 203 9.37 9.16 -26.01
C GLN A 203 8.80 9.35 -24.60
#